data_AF-A0A2T3WAC1-F1
#
_entry.id   AF-A0A2T3WAC1-F1
#
_cell.length_a   1.000
_cell.length_b   1.000
_cell.length_c   1.000
_cell.angle_alpha   90.00
_cell.angle_beta   90.00
_cell.angle_gamma   90.00
#
_symmetry.space_group_name_H-M   'P 1'
#
loop_
_entity.id
_entity.type
_entity.pdbx_description
1 polymer ?
#
loop_
_entity_poly.entity_id
_entity_poly.type
_entity_poly.pdbx_seq_one_letter_code
_entity_poly.pdbx_strand_id
1 'polypeptide(L)'
;MRPATTWALVLLTLLGGVAHAADPTADMSEVLSALKRARTLAARGQVEVTVLFPPREVPTRRAAALPVLTVRPALLQKNFSVTRVGPETVAGRAATVFDLTPKAGQAARWRLWVDTVWNVPLAFEERSVNGDLARRAVFTRVNAAPARQTLTLPPLPAGLNGALARALPGLRLPPGFVPSGVQARPAGREVTLTDGLNTLTLVVSARNVRAAPGVASRRVGGVFVWLVGNLPQNNLTTALSGIRSADETPLGTFQAPAPSNP
;
A
#
# COMPACT_ATOMS: atom_id res chain seq x y z
N MET A 1 -59.55 21.44 52.57
CA MET A 1 -59.34 21.83 51.15
C MET A 1 -57.86 21.69 50.82
N ARG A 2 -57.50 20.75 49.94
CA ARG A 2 -56.12 20.48 49.47
C ARG A 2 -55.99 21.02 48.04
N PRO A 3 -54.90 21.71 47.66
CA PRO A 3 -54.51 21.85 46.26
C PRO A 3 -53.42 20.84 45.86
N ALA A 4 -53.49 20.49 44.58
CA ALA A 4 -52.87 19.35 43.94
C ALA A 4 -51.40 19.59 43.53
N THR A 5 -50.63 18.50 43.54
CA THR A 5 -49.24 18.44 43.08
C THR A 5 -49.22 17.98 41.62
N THR A 6 -48.89 18.88 40.69
CA THR A 6 -48.75 18.57 39.26
C THR A 6 -47.33 18.08 38.98
N TRP A 7 -47.20 16.83 38.54
CA TRP A 7 -45.93 16.25 38.06
C TRP A 7 -45.71 16.62 36.60
N ALA A 8 -44.59 17.27 36.29
CA ALA A 8 -44.14 17.50 34.93
C ALA A 8 -43.21 16.35 34.48
N LEU A 9 -43.67 15.59 33.49
CA LEU A 9 -42.91 14.53 32.84
C LEU A 9 -41.97 15.16 31.80
N VAL A 10 -40.66 15.13 32.05
CA VAL A 10 -39.64 15.54 31.06
C VAL A 10 -39.36 14.36 30.14
N LEU A 11 -39.80 14.47 28.89
CA LEU A 11 -39.53 13.49 27.82
C LEU A 11 -38.13 13.75 27.24
N LEU A 12 -37.15 12.92 27.60
CA LEU A 12 -35.80 12.96 27.05
C LEU A 12 -35.80 12.34 25.64
N THR A 13 -35.73 13.17 24.61
CA THR A 13 -35.57 12.71 23.23
C THR A 13 -34.11 12.34 22.97
N LEU A 14 -33.82 11.04 23.03
CA LEU A 14 -32.56 10.46 22.56
C LEU A 14 -32.48 10.60 21.03
N LEU A 15 -31.71 11.58 20.55
CA LEU A 15 -31.25 11.66 19.17
C LEU A 15 -30.30 10.47 18.91
N GLY A 16 -30.87 9.38 18.40
CA GLY A 16 -30.13 8.24 17.91
C GLY A 16 -29.29 8.64 16.70
N GLY A 17 -27.98 8.78 16.89
CA GLY A 17 -27.03 8.74 15.79
C GLY A 17 -27.11 7.36 15.14
N VAL A 18 -27.61 7.30 13.91
CA VAL A 18 -27.55 6.10 13.08
C VAL A 18 -26.09 5.76 12.80
N ALA A 19 -25.52 4.90 13.64
CA ALA A 19 -24.33 4.14 13.30
C ALA A 19 -24.72 3.27 12.09
N HIS A 20 -24.33 3.68 10.89
CA HIS A 20 -24.41 2.80 9.72
C HIS A 20 -23.57 1.57 10.06
N ALA A 21 -24.22 0.41 10.16
CA ALA A 21 -23.53 -0.86 10.26
C ALA A 21 -22.63 -0.98 9.02
N ALA A 22 -21.31 -0.95 9.24
CA ALA A 22 -20.36 -1.09 8.15
C ALA A 22 -20.53 -2.47 7.53
N ASP A 23 -20.80 -2.54 6.23
CA ASP A 23 -20.71 -3.77 5.45
C ASP A 23 -19.30 -3.83 4.82
N PRO A 24 -18.39 -4.67 5.36
CA PRO A 24 -17.02 -4.74 4.87
C PRO A 24 -16.92 -5.17 3.40
N THR A 25 -17.93 -5.86 2.88
CA THR A 25 -17.96 -6.30 1.49
C THR A 25 -18.35 -5.17 0.55
N ALA A 26 -19.30 -4.33 0.96
CA ALA A 26 -19.66 -3.10 0.25
C ALA A 26 -18.49 -2.11 0.23
N ASP A 27 -17.86 -1.86 1.38
CA ASP A 27 -16.72 -0.93 1.49
C ASP A 27 -15.52 -1.38 0.65
N MET A 28 -15.19 -2.68 0.64
CA MET A 28 -14.17 -3.23 -0.25
C MET A 28 -14.53 -3.00 -1.73
N SER A 29 -15.78 -3.21 -2.11
CA SER A 29 -16.24 -3.04 -3.49
C SER A 29 -16.14 -1.58 -3.95
N GLU A 30 -16.45 -0.62 -3.08
CA GLU A 30 -16.28 0.81 -3.35
C GLU A 30 -14.82 1.19 -3.55
N VAL A 31 -13.92 0.76 -2.66
CA VAL A 31 -12.47 0.99 -2.81
C VAL A 31 -11.95 0.40 -4.12
N LEU A 32 -12.33 -0.84 -4.46
CA LEU A 32 -11.92 -1.47 -5.71
C LEU A 32 -12.47 -0.74 -6.94
N SER A 33 -13.70 -0.22 -6.87
CA SER A 33 -14.31 0.60 -7.91
C SER A 33 -13.52 1.90 -8.14
N ALA A 34 -13.19 2.60 -7.05
CA ALA A 34 -12.39 3.83 -7.09
C ALA A 34 -11.00 3.61 -7.69
N LEU A 35 -10.32 2.54 -7.27
CA LEU A 35 -8.99 2.18 -7.78
C LEU A 35 -9.02 1.72 -9.23
N LYS A 36 -10.09 1.03 -9.66
CA LYS A 36 -10.31 0.70 -11.07
C LYS A 36 -10.51 1.96 -11.91
N ARG A 37 -11.33 2.90 -11.42
CA ARG A 37 -11.55 4.20 -12.08
C ARG A 37 -10.26 5.02 -12.18
N ALA A 38 -9.44 4.98 -11.13
CA ALA A 38 -8.14 5.64 -11.09
C ALA A 38 -7.17 5.19 -12.19
N ARG A 39 -7.39 4.02 -12.83
CA ARG A 39 -6.55 3.56 -13.94
C ARG A 39 -6.78 4.30 -15.25
N THR A 40 -7.98 4.85 -15.43
CA THR A 40 -8.38 5.55 -16.66
C THR A 40 -8.61 7.05 -16.45
N LEU A 41 -8.74 7.47 -15.19
CA LEU A 41 -9.09 8.83 -14.82
C LEU A 41 -8.34 9.25 -13.55
N ALA A 42 -7.78 10.45 -13.50
CA ALA A 42 -7.12 10.98 -12.32
C ALA A 42 -7.43 12.46 -12.09
N ALA A 43 -7.57 12.83 -10.82
CA ALA A 43 -7.49 14.23 -10.42
C ALA A 43 -6.12 14.81 -10.78
N ARG A 44 -6.09 16.10 -11.12
CA ARG A 44 -4.88 16.90 -11.39
C ARG A 44 -4.96 18.19 -10.59
N GLY A 45 -3.82 18.81 -10.30
CA GLY A 45 -3.78 20.04 -9.52
C GLY A 45 -2.46 20.17 -8.78
N GLN A 46 -2.50 20.58 -7.51
CA GLN A 46 -1.33 20.66 -6.65
C GLN A 46 -1.42 19.60 -5.57
N VAL A 47 -0.41 18.73 -5.52
CA VAL A 47 -0.28 17.66 -4.52
C VAL A 47 0.94 17.93 -3.66
N GLU A 48 0.78 17.77 -2.36
CA GLU A 48 1.90 17.62 -1.44
C GLU A 48 2.16 16.13 -1.22
N VAL A 49 3.41 15.71 -1.46
CA VAL A 49 3.87 14.34 -1.28
C VAL A 49 4.96 14.32 -0.23
N THR A 50 4.69 13.65 0.88
CA THR A 50 5.63 13.46 1.99
C THR A 50 6.02 11.98 2.07
N VAL A 51 7.33 11.69 2.07
CA VAL A 51 7.89 10.34 2.20
C VAL A 51 8.89 10.36 3.35
N LEU A 52 8.53 9.71 4.44
CA LEU A 52 9.32 9.59 5.66
C LEU A 52 10.02 8.23 5.76
N PHE A 53 9.57 7.25 4.98
CA PHE A 53 10.17 5.93 4.91
C PHE A 53 10.44 5.49 3.45
N PRO A 54 11.68 5.06 3.12
CA PRO A 54 12.89 5.22 3.94
C PRO A 54 13.20 6.71 4.20
N PRO A 55 13.93 7.07 5.26
CA PRO A 55 14.25 8.46 5.60
C PRO A 55 14.91 9.23 4.44
N ARG A 56 14.52 10.49 4.28
CA ARG A 56 15.05 11.41 3.25
C ARG A 56 15.39 12.76 3.88
N GLU A 57 16.40 13.44 3.34
CA GLU A 57 16.75 14.81 3.77
C GLU A 57 15.61 15.80 3.49
N VAL A 58 15.00 15.69 2.31
CA VAL A 58 13.83 16.48 1.92
C VAL A 58 12.63 15.52 1.75
N PRO A 59 11.84 15.30 2.81
CA PRO A 59 10.76 14.32 2.78
C PRO A 59 9.56 14.79 1.97
N THR A 60 9.36 16.11 1.85
CA THR A 60 8.17 16.71 1.24
C THR A 60 8.47 17.40 -0.08
N ARG A 61 7.65 17.14 -1.10
CA ARG A 61 7.73 17.78 -2.42
C ARG A 61 6.35 18.06 -2.99
N ARG A 62 6.28 18.99 -3.94
CA ARG A 62 5.06 19.25 -4.72
C ARG A 62 5.02 18.44 -6.02
N ALA A 63 3.82 18.05 -6.44
CA ALA A 63 3.57 17.36 -7.70
C ALA A 63 2.25 17.81 -8.34
N ALA A 64 2.06 17.53 -9.63
CA ALA A 64 0.83 17.87 -10.35
C ALA A 64 -0.31 16.83 -10.19
N ALA A 65 0.01 15.68 -9.59
CA ALA A 65 -0.90 14.55 -9.40
C ALA A 65 -0.41 13.65 -8.27
N LEU A 66 -1.32 12.80 -7.76
CA LEU A 66 -0.95 11.77 -6.80
C LEU A 66 0.04 10.80 -7.44
N PRO A 67 1.08 10.34 -6.72
CA PRO A 67 1.90 9.27 -7.23
C PRO A 67 1.09 7.98 -7.32
N VAL A 68 1.35 7.19 -8.36
CA VAL A 68 0.59 5.98 -8.68
C VAL A 68 0.68 4.96 -7.53
N LEU A 69 -0.48 4.42 -7.13
CA LEU A 69 -0.56 3.25 -6.27
C LEU A 69 -0.63 1.99 -7.15
N THR A 70 0.35 1.11 -7.00
CA THR A 70 0.36 -0.18 -7.68
C THR A 70 -0.55 -1.13 -6.92
N VAL A 71 -1.82 -1.23 -7.34
CA VAL A 71 -2.80 -2.07 -6.66
C VAL A 71 -3.14 -3.32 -7.48
N ARG A 72 -3.13 -4.49 -6.84
CA ARG A 72 -3.61 -5.76 -7.41
C ARG A 72 -4.93 -6.17 -6.75
N PRO A 73 -6.09 -5.95 -7.40
CA PRO A 73 -7.42 -6.12 -6.79
C PRO A 73 -7.65 -7.46 -6.08
N ALA A 74 -7.32 -8.58 -6.73
CA ALA A 74 -7.51 -9.91 -6.14
C ALA A 74 -6.68 -10.13 -4.87
N LEU A 75 -5.46 -9.60 -4.83
CA LEU A 75 -4.61 -9.68 -3.64
C LEU A 75 -5.09 -8.71 -2.56
N LEU A 76 -5.51 -7.50 -2.93
CA LEU A 76 -6.08 -6.53 -1.98
C LEU A 76 -7.30 -7.15 -1.27
N GLN A 77 -8.25 -7.69 -2.04
CA GLN A 77 -9.45 -8.33 -1.48
C GLN A 77 -9.11 -9.53 -0.58
N LYS A 78 -8.09 -10.31 -0.98
CA LYS A 78 -7.62 -11.45 -0.19
C LYS A 78 -6.98 -11.00 1.12
N ASN A 79 -6.08 -10.03 1.08
CA ASN A 79 -5.13 -9.74 2.17
C ASN A 79 -5.51 -8.55 3.05
N PHE A 80 -6.50 -7.73 2.67
CA PHE A 80 -6.91 -6.53 3.42
C PHE A 80 -8.37 -6.56 3.82
N SER A 81 -8.64 -6.02 5.00
CA SER A 81 -9.97 -5.58 5.41
C SER A 81 -10.09 -4.08 5.14
N VAL A 82 -11.26 -3.65 4.70
CA VAL A 82 -11.57 -2.24 4.43
C VAL A 82 -12.66 -1.81 5.40
N THR A 83 -12.51 -0.61 5.95
CA THR A 83 -13.50 0.00 6.83
C THR A 83 -13.71 1.44 6.40
N ARG A 84 -14.95 1.81 6.10
CA ARG A 84 -15.32 3.22 5.92
C ARG A 84 -15.21 3.95 7.25
N VAL A 85 -14.46 5.03 7.26
CA VAL A 85 -14.29 5.90 8.42
C VAL A 85 -15.38 6.98 8.44
N GLY A 86 -15.67 7.58 7.29
CA GLY A 86 -16.71 8.61 7.16
C GLY A 86 -16.40 9.63 6.06
N PRO A 87 -17.22 10.68 5.94
CA PRO A 87 -16.99 11.77 5.02
C PRO A 87 -15.92 12.75 5.54
N GLU A 88 -15.06 13.21 4.65
CA GLU A 88 -14.11 14.31 4.87
C GLU A 88 -14.06 15.22 3.64
N THR A 89 -13.34 16.34 3.74
CA THR A 89 -13.11 17.26 2.61
C THR A 89 -11.62 17.31 2.27
N VAL A 90 -11.29 17.11 0.99
CA VAL A 90 -9.91 17.22 0.46
C VAL A 90 -9.89 18.27 -0.65
N ALA A 91 -9.09 19.32 -0.49
CA ALA A 91 -8.98 20.42 -1.44
C ALA A 91 -10.35 20.99 -1.90
N GLY A 92 -11.27 21.18 -0.94
CA GLY A 92 -12.62 21.70 -1.19
C GLY A 92 -13.60 20.71 -1.83
N ARG A 93 -13.23 19.43 -1.98
CA ARG A 93 -14.09 18.38 -2.52
C ARG A 93 -14.48 17.37 -1.46
N ALA A 94 -15.74 16.95 -1.46
CA ALA A 94 -16.22 15.89 -0.58
C ALA A 94 -15.57 14.54 -0.94
N ALA A 95 -15.08 13.85 0.08
CA ALA A 95 -14.43 12.56 -0.05
C ALA A 95 -14.94 11.58 1.01
N THR A 96 -15.02 10.30 0.66
CA THR A 96 -15.20 9.22 1.63
C THR A 96 -13.84 8.68 2.02
N VAL A 97 -13.63 8.49 3.32
CA VAL A 97 -12.38 7.98 3.89
C VAL A 97 -12.52 6.49 4.17
N PHE A 98 -11.53 5.72 3.72
CA PHE A 98 -11.42 4.30 3.95
C PHE A 98 -10.09 3.96 4.62
N ASP A 99 -10.15 3.15 5.67
CA ASP A 99 -8.98 2.50 6.24
C ASP A 99 -8.85 1.08 5.67
N LEU A 100 -7.65 0.76 5.20
CA LEU A 100 -7.27 -0.55 4.69
C LEU A 100 -6.24 -1.17 5.62
N THR A 101 -6.64 -2.24 6.31
CA THR A 101 -5.80 -2.93 7.29
C THR A 101 -5.44 -4.32 6.78
N PRO A 102 -4.14 -4.70 6.74
CA PRO A 102 -3.75 -6.06 6.40
C PRO A 102 -4.35 -7.06 7.40
N LYS A 103 -4.99 -8.12 6.91
CA LYS A 103 -5.60 -9.17 7.73
C LYS A 103 -4.58 -9.93 8.58
N ALA A 104 -3.35 -10.04 8.08
CA ALA A 104 -2.25 -10.68 8.81
C ALA A 104 -1.62 -9.75 9.88
N GLY A 105 -2.00 -8.47 9.95
CA GLY A 105 -1.58 -7.52 10.98
C GLY A 105 -0.13 -7.05 10.94
N GLN A 106 0.73 -7.64 10.11
CA GLN A 106 2.17 -7.39 10.12
C GLN A 106 2.66 -6.34 9.12
N ALA A 107 1.82 -5.95 8.16
CA ALA A 107 2.17 -5.02 7.10
C ALA A 107 1.63 -3.61 7.35
N ALA A 108 2.08 -2.66 6.54
CA ALA A 108 1.64 -1.28 6.60
C ALA A 108 0.12 -1.14 6.33
N ARG A 109 -0.50 -0.21 7.06
CA ARG A 109 -1.91 0.16 6.92
C ARG A 109 -2.02 1.36 6.00
N TRP A 110 -3.16 1.47 5.32
CA TRP A 110 -3.42 2.58 4.42
C TRP A 110 -4.69 3.31 4.79
N ARG A 111 -4.70 4.62 4.56
CA ARG A 111 -5.91 5.43 4.53
C ARG A 111 -6.06 6.03 3.14
N LEU A 112 -7.26 5.98 2.58
CA LEU A 112 -7.57 6.47 1.24
C LEU A 112 -8.76 7.42 1.31
N TRP A 113 -8.61 8.59 0.70
CA TRP A 113 -9.70 9.55 0.52
C TRP A 113 -10.15 9.49 -0.93
N VAL A 114 -11.39 9.07 -1.15
CA VAL A 114 -11.99 8.90 -2.48
C VAL A 114 -13.02 9.98 -2.73
N ASP A 115 -12.87 10.74 -3.81
CA ASP A 115 -13.85 11.75 -4.23
C ASP A 115 -15.23 11.12 -4.43
N THR A 116 -16.27 11.69 -3.82
CA THR A 116 -17.63 11.12 -3.88
C THR A 116 -18.30 11.25 -5.25
N VAL A 117 -17.81 12.16 -6.12
CA VAL A 117 -18.42 12.43 -7.43
C VAL A 117 -17.66 11.74 -8.56
N TRP A 118 -16.33 11.88 -8.59
CA TRP A 118 -15.47 11.33 -9.63
C TRP A 118 -15.06 9.89 -9.36
N ASN A 119 -15.21 9.43 -8.11
CA ASN A 119 -14.81 8.11 -7.66
C ASN A 119 -13.32 7.83 -7.96
N VAL A 120 -12.45 8.79 -7.61
CA VAL A 120 -10.99 8.67 -7.73
C VAL A 120 -10.30 9.11 -6.44
N PRO A 121 -9.10 8.60 -6.12
CA PRO A 121 -8.36 9.05 -4.97
C PRO A 121 -8.00 10.55 -5.03
N LEU A 122 -8.18 11.24 -3.91
CA LEU A 122 -7.72 12.62 -3.67
C LEU A 122 -6.58 12.70 -2.65
N ALA A 123 -6.44 11.68 -1.81
CA ALA A 123 -5.32 11.54 -0.91
C ALA A 123 -5.10 10.08 -0.53
N PHE A 124 -3.90 9.77 -0.06
CA PHE A 124 -3.63 8.54 0.66
C PHE A 124 -2.53 8.74 1.71
N GLU A 125 -2.57 7.87 2.72
CA GLU A 125 -1.53 7.70 3.73
C GLU A 125 -1.14 6.24 3.81
N GLU A 126 0.15 5.98 3.97
CA GLU A 126 0.72 4.70 4.37
C GLU A 126 1.31 4.89 5.77
N ARG A 127 0.93 4.00 6.68
CA ARG A 127 1.42 3.98 8.06
C ARG A 127 2.03 2.64 8.41
N SER A 128 3.11 2.67 9.18
CA SER A 128 3.71 1.46 9.75
C SER A 128 2.68 0.70 10.61
N VAL A 129 3.00 -0.53 11.00
CA VAL A 129 2.14 -1.30 11.92
C VAL A 129 1.93 -0.60 13.27
N ASN A 130 2.87 0.26 13.67
CA ASN A 130 2.82 1.04 14.91
C ASN A 130 2.06 2.37 14.74
N GLY A 131 1.63 2.71 13.52
CA GLY A 131 0.90 3.94 13.21
C GLY A 131 1.76 5.10 12.72
N ASP A 132 3.09 4.94 12.67
CA ASP A 132 4.02 5.97 12.17
C ASP A 132 3.74 6.27 10.70
N LEU A 133 3.73 7.55 10.33
CA LEU A 133 3.53 7.94 8.94
C LEU A 133 4.77 7.56 8.12
N ALA A 134 4.58 6.69 7.12
CA ALA A 134 5.63 6.30 6.18
C ALA A 134 5.57 7.18 4.92
N ARG A 135 4.36 7.42 4.43
CA ARG A 135 4.12 8.22 3.22
C ARG A 135 2.74 8.86 3.27
N ARG A 136 2.65 10.08 2.76
CA ARG A 136 1.39 10.80 2.51
C ARG A 136 1.42 11.45 1.14
N ALA A 137 0.32 11.41 0.43
CA ALA A 137 0.09 12.26 -0.73
C ALA A 137 -1.32 12.83 -0.65
N VAL A 138 -1.46 14.15 -0.77
CA VAL A 138 -2.75 14.83 -0.61
C VAL A 138 -2.84 16.00 -1.58
N PHE A 139 -3.96 16.13 -2.28
CA PHE A 139 -4.22 17.36 -3.03
C PHE A 139 -4.42 18.54 -2.07
N THR A 140 -3.71 19.63 -2.33
CA THR A 140 -3.96 20.94 -1.71
C THR A 140 -4.82 21.82 -2.61
N ARG A 141 -4.82 21.57 -3.92
CA ARG A 141 -5.74 22.14 -4.91
C ARG A 141 -6.04 21.11 -6.00
N VAL A 142 -7.28 21.07 -6.47
CA VAL A 142 -7.72 20.16 -7.54
C VAL A 142 -8.31 20.99 -8.67
N ASN A 143 -7.99 20.64 -9.92
CA ASN A 143 -8.56 21.26 -11.11
C ASN A 143 -10.06 21.00 -11.19
N ALA A 144 -10.81 21.80 -11.97
CA ALA A 144 -12.26 21.68 -12.05
C ALA A 144 -12.77 20.32 -12.59
N ALA A 145 -11.94 19.60 -13.36
CA ALA A 145 -12.27 18.31 -13.94
C ALA A 145 -11.09 17.33 -13.86
N PRO A 146 -11.36 16.02 -13.78
CA PRO A 146 -10.31 15.01 -13.80
C PRO A 146 -9.82 14.78 -15.24
N ALA A 147 -8.56 14.37 -15.37
CA ALA A 147 -7.92 14.09 -16.65
C ALA A 147 -7.89 12.58 -16.94
N ARG A 148 -8.05 12.21 -18.22
CA ARG A 148 -7.82 10.83 -18.66
C ARG A 148 -6.36 10.44 -18.45
N GLN A 149 -6.13 9.17 -18.15
CA GLN A 149 -4.81 8.57 -18.11
C GLN A 149 -4.88 7.09 -18.46
N THR A 150 -3.73 6.45 -18.67
CA THR A 150 -3.66 5.01 -18.90
C THR A 150 -2.61 4.42 -17.98
N LEU A 151 -3.06 3.69 -16.96
CA LEU A 151 -2.17 2.92 -16.09
C LEU A 151 -2.24 1.43 -16.43
N THR A 152 -1.15 0.95 -17.02
CA THR A 152 -0.95 -0.48 -17.30
C THR A 152 -0.33 -1.15 -16.09
N LEU A 153 -0.97 -2.22 -15.63
CA LEU A 153 -0.44 -3.07 -14.57
C LEU A 153 -0.15 -4.44 -15.17
N PRO A 154 1.11 -4.86 -15.25
CA PRO A 154 1.44 -6.19 -15.77
C PRO A 154 0.85 -7.29 -14.88
N PRO A 155 0.40 -8.42 -15.47
CA PRO A 155 -0.04 -9.57 -14.71
C PRO A 155 1.10 -10.11 -13.83
N LEU A 156 0.74 -10.88 -12.80
CA LEU A 156 1.76 -11.60 -12.03
C LEU A 156 2.42 -12.65 -12.93
N PRO A 157 3.76 -12.69 -13.04
CA PRO A 157 4.40 -13.67 -13.90
C PRO A 157 4.18 -15.10 -13.38
N ALA A 158 3.59 -15.95 -14.21
CA ALA A 158 3.33 -17.35 -13.87
C ALA A 158 4.65 -18.08 -13.57
N GLY A 159 4.69 -18.85 -12.49
CA GLY A 159 5.89 -19.62 -12.10
C GLY A 159 6.98 -18.83 -11.38
N LEU A 160 6.89 -17.48 -11.30
CA LEU A 160 7.90 -16.67 -10.60
C LEU A 160 8.05 -17.03 -9.12
N ASN A 161 6.96 -17.41 -8.46
CA ASN A 161 7.02 -17.88 -7.07
C ASN A 161 7.87 -19.15 -6.93
N GLY A 162 7.73 -20.11 -7.85
CA GLY A 162 8.53 -21.33 -7.86
C GLY A 162 10.00 -21.05 -8.23
N ALA A 163 10.23 -20.13 -9.17
CA ALA A 163 11.58 -19.68 -9.51
C ALA A 163 12.28 -19.03 -8.32
N LEU A 164 11.58 -18.16 -7.59
CA LEU A 164 12.10 -17.53 -6.37
C LEU A 164 12.41 -18.55 -5.27
N ALA A 165 11.54 -19.54 -5.07
CA ALA A 165 11.77 -20.60 -4.09
C ALA A 165 13.00 -21.47 -4.42
N ARG A 166 13.27 -21.70 -5.72
CA ARG A 166 14.50 -22.38 -6.17
C ARG A 166 15.74 -21.49 -6.05
N ALA A 167 15.60 -20.20 -6.34
CA ALA A 167 16.69 -19.24 -6.28
C ALA A 167 17.17 -19.00 -4.84
N LEU A 168 16.24 -19.01 -3.88
CA LEU A 168 16.50 -18.71 -2.47
C LEU A 168 15.83 -19.76 -1.56
N PRO A 169 16.31 -21.02 -1.56
CA PRO A 169 15.70 -22.08 -0.78
C PRO A 169 15.75 -21.76 0.71
N GLY A 170 14.57 -21.75 1.33
CA GLY A 170 14.38 -21.39 2.74
C GLY A 170 14.00 -19.93 3.00
N LEU A 171 13.89 -19.10 1.95
CA LEU A 171 13.22 -17.80 2.04
C LEU A 171 11.77 -17.98 2.53
N ARG A 172 11.36 -17.17 3.51
CA ARG A 172 9.98 -17.13 4.01
C ARG A 172 9.39 -15.77 3.68
N LEU A 173 8.53 -15.69 2.67
CA LEU A 173 7.88 -14.42 2.35
C LEU A 173 6.99 -13.96 3.51
N PRO A 174 6.95 -12.65 3.82
CA PRO A 174 5.99 -12.13 4.78
C PRO A 174 4.54 -12.49 4.37
N PRO A 175 3.63 -12.69 5.34
CA PRO A 175 2.28 -13.16 5.04
C PRO A 175 1.56 -12.32 3.98
N GLY A 176 0.95 -12.98 3.00
CA GLY A 176 0.21 -12.33 1.91
C GLY A 176 1.06 -11.83 0.75
N PHE A 177 2.37 -11.67 0.92
CA PHE A 177 3.27 -11.21 -0.15
C PHE A 177 3.57 -12.31 -1.18
N VAL A 178 3.52 -11.93 -2.44
CA VAL A 178 3.91 -12.76 -3.59
C VAL A 178 4.84 -11.98 -4.52
N PRO A 179 5.73 -12.64 -5.27
CA PRO A 179 6.57 -11.95 -6.23
C PRO A 179 5.75 -11.48 -7.44
N SER A 180 6.08 -10.29 -7.92
CA SER A 180 5.29 -9.55 -8.91
C SER A 180 6.07 -9.00 -10.08
N GLY A 181 7.40 -9.08 -10.03
CA GLY A 181 8.29 -8.66 -11.11
C GLY A 181 9.74 -8.95 -10.76
N VAL A 182 10.58 -9.02 -11.79
CA VAL A 182 12.03 -9.14 -11.68
C VAL A 182 12.67 -8.07 -12.55
N GLN A 183 13.68 -7.40 -12.01
CA GLN A 183 14.48 -6.42 -12.74
C GLN A 183 15.96 -6.76 -12.62
N ALA A 184 16.70 -6.55 -13.72
CA ALA A 184 18.15 -6.57 -13.70
C ALA A 184 18.67 -5.35 -12.92
N ARG A 185 19.76 -5.54 -12.18
CA ARG A 185 20.53 -4.45 -11.57
C ARG A 185 22.00 -4.59 -11.96
N PRO A 186 22.76 -3.48 -11.99
CA PRO A 186 24.19 -3.53 -12.34
C PRO A 186 25.02 -4.51 -11.49
N ALA A 187 24.57 -4.84 -10.27
CA ALA A 187 25.26 -5.73 -9.35
C ALA A 187 24.36 -6.85 -8.80
N GLY A 188 23.39 -7.34 -9.57
CA GLY A 188 22.55 -8.49 -9.20
C GLY A 188 21.11 -8.38 -9.71
N ARG A 189 20.15 -8.90 -8.94
CA ARG A 189 18.73 -8.91 -9.32
C ARG A 189 17.83 -8.37 -8.24
N GLU A 190 16.77 -7.74 -8.67
CA GLU A 190 15.70 -7.24 -7.81
C GLU A 190 14.39 -7.96 -8.13
N VAL A 191 13.72 -8.42 -7.08
CA VAL A 191 12.40 -9.03 -7.14
C VAL A 191 11.44 -8.15 -6.34
N THR A 192 10.41 -7.63 -7.02
CA THR A 192 9.35 -6.85 -6.39
C THR A 192 8.33 -7.80 -5.77
N LEU A 193 8.09 -7.71 -4.47
CA LEU A 193 7.06 -8.46 -3.75
C LEU A 193 5.87 -7.57 -3.45
N THR A 194 4.65 -8.11 -3.46
CA THR A 194 3.44 -7.36 -3.08
C THR A 194 2.40 -8.23 -2.42
N ASP A 195 1.66 -7.68 -1.46
CA ASP A 195 0.45 -8.27 -0.88
C ASP A 195 -0.83 -7.74 -1.53
N GLY A 196 -0.71 -6.96 -2.61
CA GLY A 196 -1.81 -6.31 -3.29
C GLY A 196 -1.80 -4.78 -3.21
N LEU A 197 -1.12 -4.21 -2.21
CA LEU A 197 -0.97 -2.76 -2.07
C LEU A 197 0.41 -2.39 -1.53
N ASN A 198 0.86 -3.06 -0.48
CA ASN A 198 2.22 -2.91 0.02
C ASN A 198 3.21 -3.52 -0.97
N THR A 199 4.41 -2.98 -0.99
CA THR A 199 5.51 -3.45 -1.84
C THR A 199 6.77 -3.63 -1.02
N LEU A 200 7.46 -4.75 -1.23
CA LEU A 200 8.82 -4.97 -0.72
C LEU A 200 9.76 -5.19 -1.88
N THR A 201 11.02 -4.87 -1.66
CA THR A 201 12.09 -5.08 -2.62
C THR A 201 13.05 -6.12 -2.07
N LEU A 202 13.11 -7.29 -2.71
CA LEU A 202 14.08 -8.32 -2.41
C LEU A 202 15.21 -8.25 -3.43
N VAL A 203 16.45 -8.16 -2.98
CA VAL A 203 17.61 -8.02 -3.86
C VAL A 203 18.62 -9.13 -3.54
N VAL A 204 19.18 -9.72 -4.59
CA VAL A 204 20.35 -10.60 -4.52
C VAL A 204 21.50 -9.83 -5.16
N SER A 205 22.61 -9.65 -4.43
CA SER A 205 23.73 -8.82 -4.91
C SER A 205 25.07 -9.26 -4.33
N ALA A 206 26.16 -9.00 -5.06
CA ALA A 206 27.52 -9.16 -4.55
C ALA A 206 27.86 -8.14 -3.43
N ARG A 207 27.16 -7.00 -3.39
CA ARG A 207 27.40 -5.95 -2.39
C ARG A 207 26.33 -5.95 -1.32
N ASN A 208 26.76 -5.74 -0.08
CA ASN A 208 25.84 -5.54 1.03
C ASN A 208 25.21 -4.14 0.99
N VAL A 209 24.16 -3.97 1.78
CA VAL A 209 23.51 -2.69 2.07
C VAL A 209 23.84 -2.21 3.47
N ARG A 210 23.81 -0.89 3.66
CA ARG A 210 23.86 -0.28 4.98
C ARG A 210 22.61 -0.67 5.78
N ALA A 211 22.80 -1.14 7.01
CA ALA A 211 21.70 -1.38 7.93
C ALA A 211 20.94 -0.08 8.21
N ALA A 212 19.61 -0.17 8.13
CA ALA A 212 18.69 0.92 8.39
C ALA A 212 17.32 0.33 8.79
N PRO A 213 16.44 1.11 9.43
CA PRO A 213 15.06 0.68 9.65
C PRO A 213 14.42 0.21 8.35
N GLY A 214 13.77 -0.95 8.40
CA GLY A 214 13.09 -1.55 7.26
C GLY A 214 14.01 -2.06 6.15
N VAL A 215 15.29 -2.30 6.48
CA VAL A 215 16.28 -2.99 5.65
C VAL A 215 16.83 -4.17 6.44
N ALA A 216 16.58 -5.40 5.97
CA ALA A 216 17.28 -6.58 6.45
C ALA A 216 18.24 -7.10 5.39
N SER A 217 19.38 -7.63 5.81
CA SER A 217 20.37 -8.25 4.93
C SER A 217 20.93 -9.52 5.56
N ARG A 218 21.20 -10.51 4.72
CA ARG A 218 21.83 -11.77 5.08
C ARG A 218 22.87 -12.14 4.04
N ARG A 219 24.08 -12.45 4.49
CA ARG A 219 25.11 -13.07 3.64
C ARG A 219 24.79 -14.54 3.45
N VAL A 220 24.81 -15.00 2.19
CA VAL A 220 24.58 -16.40 1.82
C VAL A 220 25.66 -16.79 0.82
N GLY A 221 26.66 -17.56 1.30
CA GLY A 221 27.86 -17.84 0.52
C GLY A 221 28.62 -16.55 0.13
N GLY A 222 28.82 -16.37 -1.18
CA GLY A 222 29.52 -15.22 -1.77
C GLY A 222 28.67 -13.98 -2.01
N VAL A 223 27.35 -14.02 -1.76
CA VAL A 223 26.43 -12.92 -2.06
C VAL A 223 25.65 -12.47 -0.83
N PHE A 224 24.97 -11.33 -0.96
CA PHE A 224 24.04 -10.78 0.01
C PHE A 224 22.62 -10.84 -0.54
N VAL A 225 21.70 -11.23 0.32
CA VAL A 225 20.26 -11.17 0.08
C VAL A 225 19.68 -10.15 1.05
N TRP A 226 18.98 -9.16 0.53
CA TRP A 226 18.45 -8.05 1.31
C TRP A 226 17.00 -7.80 0.96
N LEU A 227 16.21 -7.47 1.98
CA LEU A 227 14.78 -7.22 1.89
C LEU A 227 14.51 -5.83 2.46
N VAL A 228 13.87 -4.99 1.66
CA VAL A 228 13.59 -3.60 1.97
C VAL A 228 12.08 -3.35 1.90
N GLY A 229 11.52 -2.71 2.92
CA GLY A 229 10.14 -2.26 2.91
C GLY A 229 9.61 -1.88 4.29
N ASN A 230 8.38 -1.35 4.29
CA ASN A 230 7.70 -0.89 5.50
C ASN A 230 7.10 -2.08 6.28
N LEU A 231 7.98 -2.82 6.94
CA LEU A 231 7.65 -3.93 7.83
C LEU A 231 8.46 -3.84 9.12
N PRO A 232 7.98 -4.44 10.22
CA PRO A 232 8.79 -4.66 11.41
C PRO A 232 10.13 -5.33 11.08
N GLN A 233 11.20 -4.83 11.68
CA GLN A 233 12.56 -5.31 11.39
C GLN A 233 12.74 -6.81 11.68
N ASN A 234 12.08 -7.33 12.73
CA ASN A 234 12.08 -8.75 13.07
C ASN A 234 11.44 -9.61 11.96
N ASN A 235 10.38 -9.11 11.30
CA ASN A 235 9.72 -9.82 10.20
C ASN A 235 10.63 -9.87 8.98
N LEU A 236 11.32 -8.77 8.66
CA LEU A 236 12.29 -8.73 7.57
C LEU A 236 13.46 -9.69 7.81
N THR A 237 14.02 -9.69 9.02
CA THR A 237 15.12 -10.61 9.38
C THR A 237 14.67 -12.07 9.38
N THR A 238 13.49 -12.35 9.92
CA THR A 238 12.89 -13.70 9.92
C THR A 238 12.62 -14.21 8.50
N ALA A 239 12.23 -13.33 7.58
CA ALA A 239 11.99 -13.70 6.18
C ALA A 239 13.27 -14.27 5.53
N LEU A 240 14.43 -13.70 5.86
CA LEU A 240 15.72 -14.08 5.31
C LEU A 240 16.40 -15.21 6.10
N SER A 241 16.03 -15.47 7.34
CA SER A 241 16.80 -16.30 8.29
C SER A 241 16.94 -17.78 7.88
N GLY A 242 16.03 -18.28 7.05
CA GLY A 242 16.04 -19.67 6.57
C GLY A 242 16.80 -19.91 5.28
N ILE A 243 17.31 -18.85 4.61
CA ILE A 243 17.93 -18.99 3.29
C ILE A 243 19.23 -19.79 3.39
N ARG A 244 19.31 -20.89 2.64
CA ARG A 244 20.44 -21.84 2.65
C ARG A 244 21.47 -21.59 1.56
N SER A 245 21.01 -21.19 0.37
CA SER A 245 21.85 -20.86 -0.78
C SER A 245 21.19 -19.73 -1.58
N ALA A 246 21.94 -19.15 -2.50
CA ALA A 246 21.45 -18.12 -3.41
C ALA A 246 21.97 -18.37 -4.82
N ASP A 247 21.06 -18.65 -5.74
CA ASP A 247 21.32 -18.78 -7.17
C ASP A 247 20.26 -17.96 -7.93
N GLU A 248 20.69 -16.92 -8.62
CA GLU A 248 19.77 -16.02 -9.33
C GLU A 248 19.37 -16.52 -10.73
N THR A 249 19.98 -17.60 -11.23
CA THR A 249 19.72 -18.17 -12.56
C THR A 249 18.24 -18.43 -12.83
N PRO A 250 17.46 -19.03 -11.90
CA PRO A 250 16.03 -19.28 -12.11
C PRO A 250 15.19 -18.01 -12.31
N LEU A 251 15.69 -16.85 -11.85
CA LEU A 251 15.00 -15.55 -12.00
C LEU A 251 15.26 -14.91 -13.37
N GLY A 252 16.24 -15.40 -14.13
CA GLY A 252 16.65 -14.85 -15.42
C GLY A 252 15.57 -14.83 -16.48
N THR A 253 14.68 -15.81 -16.48
CA THR A 253 13.60 -15.94 -17.47
C THR A 253 12.44 -14.97 -17.26
N PHE A 254 12.46 -14.18 -16.19
CA PHE A 254 11.38 -13.26 -15.81
C PHE A 254 11.73 -11.78 -16.02
N GLN A 255 12.91 -11.50 -16.58
CA GLN A 255 13.30 -10.14 -16.88
C GLN A 255 12.50 -9.60 -18.05
N ALA A 256 11.98 -8.38 -17.89
CA ALA A 256 11.53 -7.62 -19.04
C ALA A 256 12.73 -7.42 -20.00
N PRO A 257 12.52 -7.48 -21.32
CA PRO A 257 13.56 -7.12 -22.27
C PRO A 257 14.10 -5.74 -21.92
N ALA A 258 15.42 -5.55 -22.01
CA ALA A 258 16.02 -4.24 -21.86
C ALA A 258 15.32 -3.27 -22.84
N PRO A 259 15.00 -2.03 -22.42
CA PRO A 259 14.45 -1.06 -23.35
C PRO A 259 15.42 -0.91 -24.52
N SER A 260 14.94 -1.23 -25.71
CA SER A 260 15.65 -1.01 -26.96
C SER A 260 15.63 0.49 -27.27
N ASN A 261 16.45 1.27 -26.56
CA ASN A 261 17.16 2.46 -27.03
C ASN A 261 17.95 3.12 -25.86
N PRO A 262 19.25 3.44 -26.06
CA PRO A 262 20.04 4.27 -25.16
C PRO A 262 19.67 5.76 -25.23
#